data_AF-K7NIK0-F1
#
_entry.id   AF-K7NIK0-F1
#
_cell.length_a   1.000
_cell.length_b   1.000
_cell.length_c   1.000
_cell.angle_alpha   90.00
_cell.angle_beta   90.00
_cell.angle_gamma   90.00
#
_symmetry.space_group_name_H-M   'P 1'
#
loop_
_entity.id
_entity.type
_entity.pdbx_description
1 polymer ?
#
loop_
_entity_poly.entity_id
_entity_poly.type
_entity_poly.pdbx_seq_one_letter_code
_entity_poly.pdbx_strand_id
1 'polypeptide(L)'
;ELFWKVAFEDGSVPEDLEHTARQVAEECKGLPLAIKVIAAAMVGNTAVEEWGLALKQMQKVDLNFPLTHPRIDRDLYQRLRWSYDSLPHPHLKSCFLYCAMFQEDAHILVDWLVQMWIAEGMVKTNEDA
;
A
#
# COMPACT_ATOMS: atom_id res chain seq x y z
N GLU A 1 4.60 11.07 -14.16
CA GLU A 1 6.03 10.68 -14.08
C GLU A 1 6.40 9.85 -12.86
N LEU A 2 6.01 10.24 -11.63
CA LEU A 2 6.41 9.52 -10.42
C LEU A 2 5.96 8.05 -10.40
N PHE A 3 4.74 7.76 -10.86
CA PHE A 3 4.20 6.40 -10.92
C PHE A 3 5.05 5.48 -11.80
N TRP A 4 5.41 5.94 -13.01
CA TRP A 4 6.14 5.15 -14.00
C TRP A 4 7.55 4.80 -13.54
N LYS A 5 8.26 5.77 -12.94
CA LYS A 5 9.61 5.55 -12.40
C LYS A 5 9.65 4.55 -11.25
N VAL A 6 8.55 4.41 -10.52
CA VAL A 6 8.46 3.49 -9.40
C VAL A 6 7.96 2.13 -9.86
N ALA A 7 6.95 2.06 -10.74
CA ALA A 7 6.34 0.80 -11.18
C ALA A 7 7.16 0.05 -12.23
N PHE A 8 7.96 0.75 -13.05
CA PHE A 8 8.75 0.17 -14.13
C PHE A 8 10.22 0.59 -13.97
N GLU A 9 11.11 -0.36 -13.71
CA GLU A 9 12.55 -0.12 -13.45
C GLU A 9 13.22 0.72 -14.55
N ASP A 10 12.83 0.48 -15.81
CA ASP A 10 13.41 1.16 -16.98
C ASP A 10 12.59 2.39 -17.43
N GLY A 11 11.49 2.69 -16.73
CA GLY A 11 10.50 3.69 -17.15
C GLY A 11 9.74 3.36 -18.45
N SER A 12 10.04 2.21 -19.07
CA SER A 12 9.36 1.70 -20.26
C SER A 12 8.13 0.89 -19.83
N VAL A 13 6.96 1.36 -20.24
CA VAL A 13 5.68 0.68 -20.00
C VAL A 13 5.36 -0.18 -21.23
N PRO A 14 5.11 -1.50 -21.08
CA PRO A 14 4.66 -2.32 -22.20
C PRO A 14 3.37 -1.74 -22.82
N GLU A 15 3.27 -1.71 -24.15
CA GLU A 15 2.10 -1.14 -24.87
C GLU A 15 0.77 -1.73 -24.36
N ASP A 16 0.74 -3.04 -24.13
CA ASP A 16 -0.44 -3.76 -23.65
C ASP A 16 -0.87 -3.35 -22.22
N LEU A 17 0.06 -2.77 -21.44
CA LEU A 17 -0.16 -2.32 -20.07
C LEU A 17 -0.41 -0.82 -19.94
N GLU A 18 -0.03 -0.02 -20.94
CA GLU A 18 -0.04 1.44 -20.84
C GLU A 18 -1.42 1.99 -20.46
N HIS A 19 -2.48 1.47 -21.09
CA HIS A 19 -3.84 1.89 -20.83
C HIS A 19 -4.26 1.58 -19.38
N THR A 20 -4.15 0.32 -18.95
CA THR A 20 -4.59 -0.10 -17.61
C THR A 20 -3.73 0.54 -16.51
N ALA A 21 -2.42 0.66 -16.74
CA ALA A 21 -1.51 1.28 -15.80
C ALA A 21 -1.80 2.79 -15.63
N ARG A 22 -2.24 3.46 -16.70
CA ARG A 22 -2.68 4.87 -16.62
C ARG A 22 -3.94 5.00 -15.78
N GLN A 23 -4.92 4.11 -15.96
CA GLN A 23 -6.13 4.09 -15.15
C GLN A 23 -5.82 3.85 -13.66
N VAL A 24 -4.90 2.93 -13.34
CA VAL A 24 -4.44 2.70 -11.96
C VAL A 24 -3.79 3.96 -11.36
N ALA A 25 -2.96 4.66 -12.14
CA ALA A 25 -2.35 5.91 -11.70
C ALA A 25 -3.40 7.03 -11.47
N GLU A 26 -4.44 7.10 -12.31
CA GLU A 26 -5.55 8.04 -12.16
C GLU A 26 -6.40 7.76 -10.90
N GLU A 27 -6.57 6.49 -10.52
CA GLU A 27 -7.24 6.13 -9.27
C GLU A 27 -6.48 6.56 -8.01
N CYS A 28 -5.18 6.88 -8.13
CA CYS A 28 -4.40 7.47 -7.05
C CYS A 28 -4.71 8.96 -6.81
N LYS A 29 -5.55 9.60 -7.65
CA LYS A 29 -6.03 10.99 -7.52
C LYS A 29 -4.95 12.04 -7.26
N GLY A 30 -3.74 11.83 -7.81
CA GLY A 30 -2.62 12.76 -7.67
C GLY A 30 -1.95 12.77 -6.28
N LEU A 31 -2.37 11.92 -5.34
CA LEU A 31 -1.77 11.84 -4.00
C LEU A 31 -0.38 11.21 -4.10
N PRO A 32 0.71 11.92 -3.76
CA PRO A 32 2.07 11.42 -3.96
C PRO A 32 2.36 10.11 -3.20
N LEU A 33 1.79 9.96 -2.00
CA LEU A 33 1.96 8.75 -1.20
C LEU A 33 1.20 7.56 -1.82
N ALA A 34 -0.05 7.74 -2.23
CA ALA A 34 -0.81 6.70 -2.91
C ALA A 34 -0.11 6.26 -4.20
N ILE A 35 0.38 7.23 -4.99
CA ILE A 35 1.15 6.96 -6.20
C ILE A 35 2.37 6.09 -5.89
N LYS A 36 3.16 6.42 -4.86
CA LYS A 36 4.34 5.63 -4.49
C LYS A 36 3.99 4.23 -4.01
N VAL A 37 2.99 4.10 -3.15
CA VAL A 37 2.59 2.81 -2.57
C VAL A 37 2.02 1.88 -3.65
N ILE A 38 1.09 2.36 -4.47
CA ILE A 38 0.50 1.57 -5.54
C ILE A 38 1.55 1.22 -6.60
N ALA A 39 2.38 2.18 -7.02
CA ALA A 39 3.44 1.90 -7.97
C ALA A 39 4.43 0.86 -7.45
N ALA A 40 4.83 0.95 -6.17
CA ALA A 40 5.72 -0.02 -5.54
C ALA A 40 5.10 -1.42 -5.45
N ALA A 41 3.79 -1.51 -5.20
CA ALA A 41 3.06 -2.77 -5.18
C ALA A 41 2.95 -3.44 -6.57
N MET A 42 3.08 -2.66 -7.64
CA MET A 42 2.99 -3.14 -9.02
C MET A 42 4.36 -3.42 -9.66
N VAL A 43 5.47 -3.21 -8.95
CA VAL A 43 6.83 -3.43 -9.46
C VAL A 43 7.01 -4.88 -9.91
N GLY A 44 7.57 -5.07 -11.11
CA GLY A 44 7.87 -6.37 -11.69
C GLY A 44 6.65 -7.13 -12.23
N ASN A 45 5.44 -6.56 -12.13
CA ASN A 45 4.23 -7.19 -12.63
C ASN A 45 3.99 -6.87 -14.11
N THR A 46 4.16 -7.86 -14.99
CA THR A 46 3.98 -7.72 -16.43
C THR A 46 2.63 -8.26 -16.94
N ALA A 47 1.77 -8.78 -16.06
CA ALA A 47 0.53 -9.45 -16.47
C ALA A 47 -0.65 -8.46 -16.53
N VAL A 48 -1.21 -8.24 -17.73
CA VAL A 48 -2.36 -7.33 -17.93
C VAL A 48 -3.55 -7.68 -17.03
N GLU A 49 -3.77 -8.97 -16.77
CA GLU A 49 -4.83 -9.46 -15.90
C GLU A 49 -4.67 -8.96 -14.45
N GLU A 50 -3.45 -8.97 -13.90
CA GLU A 50 -3.16 -8.49 -12.55
C GLU A 50 -3.39 -6.98 -12.42
N TRP A 51 -3.00 -6.21 -13.44
CA TRP A 51 -3.28 -4.78 -13.49
C TRP A 51 -4.79 -4.49 -13.57
N GLY A 52 -5.53 -5.29 -14.34
CA GLY A 52 -6.99 -5.21 -14.42
C GLY A 52 -7.67 -5.56 -13.11
N LEU A 53 -7.16 -6.55 -12.38
CA LEU A 53 -7.63 -6.91 -11.05
C LEU A 53 -7.35 -5.80 -10.04
N ALA A 54 -6.16 -5.23 -10.04
CA ALA A 54 -5.80 -4.09 -9.19
C ALA A 54 -6.75 -2.90 -9.44
N LEU A 55 -6.95 -2.53 -10.72
CA LEU A 55 -7.87 -1.46 -11.09
C LEU A 55 -9.30 -1.73 -10.62
N LYS A 56 -9.81 -2.94 -10.89
CA LYS A 56 -11.17 -3.34 -10.47
C LYS A 56 -11.34 -3.31 -8.96
N GLN A 57 -10.30 -3.65 -8.21
CA GLN A 57 -10.31 -3.59 -6.75
C GLN A 57 -10.26 -2.15 -6.23
N MET A 58 -9.44 -1.28 -6.83
CA MET A 58 -9.37 0.14 -6.48
C MET A 58 -10.69 0.88 -6.74
N GLN A 59 -11.40 0.51 -7.81
CA GLN A 59 -12.71 1.05 -8.16
C GLN A 59 -13.86 0.47 -7.35
N LYS A 60 -13.61 -0.62 -6.60
CA LYS A 60 -14.64 -1.27 -5.79
C LYS A 60 -14.88 -0.44 -4.54
N VAL A 61 -15.85 0.46 -4.59
CA VAL A 61 -16.30 1.21 -3.41
C VAL A 61 -17.23 0.32 -2.58
N ASP A 62 -16.82 0.01 -1.34
CA ASP A 62 -17.67 -0.66 -0.36
C ASP A 62 -18.49 0.40 0.38
N LEU A 63 -19.61 0.74 -0.24
CA LEU A 63 -20.60 1.68 0.30
C LEU A 63 -21.21 1.21 1.63
N ASN A 64 -21.12 -0.09 1.94
CA ASN A 64 -21.67 -0.68 3.16
C ASN A 64 -20.68 -0.70 4.34
N PHE A 65 -19.42 -0.31 4.15
CA PHE A 65 -18.49 -0.26 5.27
C PHE A 65 -18.83 0.91 6.20
N PRO A 66 -19.16 0.67 7.49
CA PRO A 66 -19.46 1.74 8.42
C PRO A 66 -18.15 2.46 8.75
N LEU A 67 -17.96 3.66 8.21
CA LEU A 67 -16.90 4.55 8.65
C LEU A 67 -17.25 5.04 10.05
N THR A 68 -16.43 4.69 11.02
CA THR A 68 -16.62 5.05 12.43
C THR A 68 -16.40 6.54 12.71
N HIS A 69 -15.82 7.30 11.77
CA HIS A 69 -15.53 8.71 11.94
C HIS A 69 -16.07 9.55 10.77
N PRO A 70 -16.93 10.56 11.01
CA PRO A 70 -17.57 11.37 9.95
C PRO A 70 -16.61 12.27 9.15
N ARG A 71 -15.30 12.24 9.46
CA ARG A 71 -14.25 13.01 8.78
C ARG A 71 -13.36 12.16 7.89
N ILE A 72 -13.51 10.83 7.92
CA ILE A 72 -12.72 9.94 7.09
C ILE A 72 -13.36 9.88 5.70
N ASP A 73 -12.60 10.32 4.70
CA ASP A 73 -12.97 10.15 3.29
C ASP A 73 -13.06 8.65 2.96
N ARG A 74 -14.23 8.21 2.48
CA ARG A 74 -14.52 6.80 2.21
C ARG A 74 -13.60 6.22 1.17
N ASP A 75 -13.36 6.97 0.11
CA ASP A 75 -12.56 6.53 -1.03
C ASP A 75 -11.09 6.42 -0.62
N LEU A 76 -10.60 7.37 0.19
CA LEU A 76 -9.25 7.31 0.76
C LEU A 76 -9.08 6.12 1.70
N TYR A 77 -10.03 5.88 2.60
CA TYR A 77 -9.99 4.73 3.50
C TYR A 77 -9.93 3.42 2.73
N GLN A 78 -10.73 3.28 1.67
CA GLN A 78 -10.74 2.08 0.84
C GLN A 78 -9.39 1.82 0.17
N ARG A 79 -8.75 2.87 -0.37
CA ARG A 79 -7.40 2.77 -0.97
C ARG A 79 -6.33 2.41 0.06
N LEU A 80 -6.39 2.99 1.26
CA LEU A 80 -5.46 2.68 2.35
C LEU A 80 -5.66 1.24 2.86
N ARG A 81 -6.91 0.81 2.99
CA ARG A 81 -7.25 -0.57 3.36
C ARG A 81 -6.73 -1.55 2.32
N TRP A 82 -6.89 -1.26 1.03
CA TRP A 82 -6.34 -2.11 -0.02
C TRP A 82 -4.82 -2.25 0.12
N SER A 83 -4.12 -1.14 0.35
CA SER A 83 -2.66 -1.17 0.56
C SER A 83 -2.26 -2.04 1.76
N TYR A 84 -3.05 -2.00 2.84
CA TYR A 84 -2.85 -2.86 4.02
C TYR A 84 -3.16 -4.33 3.73
N ASP A 85 -4.27 -4.61 3.03
CA ASP A 85 -4.71 -5.96 2.73
C ASP A 85 -3.74 -6.69 1.77
N SER A 86 -3.08 -5.95 0.87
CA SER A 86 -2.07 -6.42 -0.08
C SER A 86 -0.69 -6.71 0.52
N LEU A 87 -0.45 -6.46 1.81
CA LEU A 87 0.83 -6.79 2.45
C LEU A 87 1.11 -8.30 2.42
N PRO A 88 2.31 -8.74 1.97
CA PRO A 88 2.59 -10.14 1.60
C PRO A 88 2.67 -11.09 2.80
N HIS A 89 2.93 -10.56 4.00
CA HIS A 89 3.11 -11.38 5.20
C HIS A 89 2.30 -10.86 6.39
N PRO A 90 1.73 -11.76 7.22
CA PRO A 90 0.95 -11.37 8.40
C PRO A 90 1.72 -10.48 9.39
N HIS A 91 3.03 -10.73 9.56
CA HIS A 91 3.85 -9.93 10.47
C HIS A 91 3.95 -8.46 10.04
N LEU A 92 3.93 -8.17 8.73
CA LEU A 92 3.95 -6.79 8.23
C LEU A 92 2.65 -6.06 8.54
N LYS A 93 1.52 -6.77 8.49
CA LYS A 93 0.21 -6.23 8.91
C LYS A 93 0.23 -5.87 10.39
N SER A 94 0.75 -6.75 11.24
CA SER A 94 0.91 -6.49 12.67
C SER A 94 1.86 -5.33 12.95
N CYS A 95 3.02 -5.26 12.27
CA CYS A 95 3.98 -4.16 12.40
C CYS A 95 3.35 -2.81 12.02
N PHE A 96 2.59 -2.76 10.91
CA PHE A 96 1.88 -1.56 10.49
C PHE A 96 0.83 -1.11 11.52
N LEU A 97 0.03 -2.05 12.05
CA LEU A 97 -0.97 -1.72 13.08
C LEU A 97 -0.33 -1.26 14.38
N TYR A 98 0.85 -1.75 14.73
CA TYR A 98 1.59 -1.30 15.91
C TYR A 98 1.88 0.21 15.87
N CYS A 99 2.13 0.75 14.68
CA CYS A 99 2.33 2.19 14.48
C CYS A 99 1.09 3.03 14.86
N ALA A 100 -0.12 2.44 14.83
CA ALA A 100 -1.35 3.14 15.20
C ALA A 100 -1.52 3.33 16.73
N MET A 101 -0.65 2.73 17.55
CA MET A 101 -0.65 2.95 19.00
C MET A 101 0.06 4.26 19.41
N PHE A 102 0.82 4.86 18.50
CA PHE A 102 1.46 6.15 18.74
C PHE A 102 0.47 7.30 18.54
N GLN A 103 0.76 8.42 19.19
CA GLN A 103 0.00 9.64 18.96
C GLN A 103 0.18 10.11 17.51
N GLU A 104 -0.84 10.80 16.99
CA GLU A 104 -0.77 11.47 15.70
C GLU A 104 0.47 12.38 15.65
N ASP A 105 1.20 12.32 14.53
CA ASP A 105 2.44 13.07 14.26
C ASP A 105 3.60 12.83 15.25
N ALA A 106 3.58 11.74 16.02
CA ALA A 106 4.68 11.39 16.90
C ALA A 106 5.98 11.10 16.12
N HIS A 107 7.10 11.62 16.63
CA HIS A 107 8.42 11.22 16.15
C HIS A 107 8.78 9.82 16.69
N ILE A 108 8.80 8.84 15.81
CA ILE A 108 9.14 7.45 16.16
C ILE A 108 10.56 7.14 15.66
N LEU A 109 11.44 6.75 16.58
CA LEU A 109 12.78 6.27 16.23
C LEU A 109 12.68 4.86 15.64
N VAL A 110 13.23 4.68 14.43
CA VAL A 110 13.11 3.41 13.69
C VAL A 110 13.75 2.25 14.45
N ASP A 111 14.97 2.44 14.96
CA ASP A 111 15.66 1.38 15.71
C ASP A 111 14.86 0.94 16.93
N TRP A 112 14.27 1.90 17.65
CA TRP A 112 13.44 1.60 18.81
C TRP A 112 12.14 0.88 18.42
N LEU A 113 11.49 1.28 17.32
CA LEU A 113 10.30 0.61 16.80
C LEU A 113 10.58 -0.84 16.41
N VAL A 114 11.71 -1.10 15.75
CA VAL A 114 12.14 -2.46 15.38
C VAL A 114 12.38 -3.31 16.63
N GLN A 115 13.02 -2.76 17.66
CA GLN A 115 13.22 -3.46 18.95
C GLN A 115 11.89 -3.82 19.62
N MET A 116 10.90 -2.93 19.57
CA MET A 116 9.55 -3.24 20.07
C MET A 116 8.89 -4.36 19.26
N TRP A 117 9.03 -4.35 17.93
CA TRP A 117 8.48 -5.44 17.11
C TRP A 117 9.11 -6.80 17.38
N ILE A 118 10.41 -6.84 17.67
CA ILE A 118 11.11 -8.05 18.09
C ILE A 118 10.62 -8.51 19.46
N ALA A 119 10.53 -7.59 20.43
CA ALA A 119 10.08 -7.89 21.80
C ALA A 119 8.66 -8.47 21.85
N GLU A 120 7.78 -8.00 20.95
CA GLU A 120 6.40 -8.47 20.79
C GLU A 120 6.30 -9.76 19.93
N GLY A 121 7.42 -10.28 19.44
CA GLY A 121 7.48 -11.51 18.62
C GLY A 121 6.91 -11.35 17.20
N MET A 122 6.70 -10.11 16.73
CA MET A 122 6.24 -9.85 15.36
C MET A 122 7.36 -10.05 14.34
N VAL A 123 8.59 -9.72 14.70
CA VAL A 123 9.79 -9.91 13.88
C VAL A 123 10.73 -10.86 14.60
N LYS A 124 11.22 -11.89 13.90
CA LYS A 124 12.23 -12.80 14.43
C LYS A 124 13.62 -12.29 14.10
N THR A 125 14.55 -12.52 15.01
CA THR A 125 15.96 -12.30 14.72
C THR A 125 16.56 -13.54 14.07
N ASN A 126 17.67 -13.39 13.36
CA ASN A 126 18.38 -14.52 12.75
C ASN A 126 18.93 -15.53 13.78
N GLU A 127 18.83 -15.23 15.07
CA GLU A 127 19.20 -16.12 16.18
C GLU A 127 18.06 -17.09 16.56
N ASP A 128 16.84 -16.83 16.08
CA ASP A 128 15.63 -17.64 16.34
C ASP A 128 15.31 -18.67 15.22
N ALA A 129 16.22 -18.82 14.24
CA ALA A 129 16.07 -19.65 13.04
C ALA A 129 16.94 -20.91 13.07
#